data_AF-A0A1V1P217-F1
#
_entry.id   AF-A0A1V1P217-F1
#
_cell.length_a   1.000
_cell.length_b   1.000
_cell.length_c   1.000
_cell.angle_alpha   90.00
_cell.angle_beta   90.00
_cell.angle_gamma   90.00
#
_symmetry.space_group_name_H-M   'P 1'
#
loop_
_entity.id
_entity.type
_entity.pdbx_description
1 polymer ?
#
loop_
_entity_poly.entity_id
_entity_poly.type
_entity_poly.pdbx_seq_one_letter_code
_entity_poly.pdbx_strand_id
1 'polypeptide(L)'
;MPDEQNVDATFDVSDIDFTLNAGAEISGHIYDEDGNAVSGIAVEAWSDSIPEWSIARTDNSGAYTIKGLTQADDYIVYVDHPTKSYFYYSTDGTKSNASKVDVTNGNASDIDIHFFTIQSITGSVIDENGKALSNIWVYAWSDTEQSGNGAKTKPDGSFKILGLTRLMAHHNTDLQ
;
A
#
# COMPACT_ATOMS: atom_id res chain seq x y z
N MET A 1 -21.35 6.94 -1.32
CA MET A 1 -21.93 8.02 -2.16
C MET A 1 -23.19 8.60 -1.52
N PRO A 2 -23.41 9.92 -1.49
CA PRO A 2 -24.70 10.48 -1.09
C PRO A 2 -25.78 10.09 -2.11
N ASP A 3 -27.03 9.98 -1.66
CA ASP A 3 -28.17 9.67 -2.53
C ASP A 3 -28.32 10.76 -3.61
N GLU A 4 -28.31 10.35 -4.87
CA GLU A 4 -28.58 11.23 -6.00
C GLU A 4 -30.08 11.56 -6.03
N GLN A 5 -30.43 12.82 -5.86
CA GLN A 5 -31.80 13.28 -6.09
C GLN A 5 -31.98 13.66 -7.55
N ASN A 6 -32.78 12.86 -8.27
CA ASN A 6 -33.23 13.19 -9.61
C ASN A 6 -34.28 14.30 -9.54
N VAL A 7 -33.96 15.46 -10.09
CA VAL A 7 -34.85 16.63 -10.12
C VAL A 7 -35.36 16.84 -11.54
N ASP A 8 -36.67 16.92 -11.69
CA ASP A 8 -37.30 17.31 -12.96
C ASP A 8 -37.21 18.83 -13.13
N ALA A 9 -36.34 19.27 -14.04
CA ALA A 9 -36.10 20.69 -14.33
C ALA A 9 -37.14 21.32 -15.27
N THR A 10 -38.24 20.63 -15.60
CA THR A 10 -39.31 21.20 -16.43
C THR A 10 -40.14 22.28 -15.72
N PHE A 11 -39.99 22.41 -14.39
CA PHE A 11 -40.55 23.48 -13.58
C PHE A 11 -39.51 24.00 -12.58
N ASP A 12 -39.74 25.19 -12.02
CA ASP A 12 -38.94 25.67 -10.90
C ASP A 12 -39.17 24.76 -9.68
N VAL A 13 -38.13 24.01 -9.30
CA VAL A 13 -38.14 23.16 -8.11
C VAL A 13 -37.45 23.91 -6.96
N SER A 14 -38.14 24.01 -5.83
CA SER A 14 -37.64 24.56 -4.56
C SER A 14 -37.72 23.48 -3.47
N ASP A 15 -37.09 23.71 -2.31
CA ASP A 15 -37.03 22.77 -1.18
C ASP A 15 -36.26 21.46 -1.45
N ILE A 16 -35.17 21.54 -2.22
CA ILE A 16 -34.22 20.44 -2.37
C ILE A 16 -33.18 20.53 -1.25
N ASP A 17 -33.37 19.72 -0.22
CA ASP A 17 -32.39 19.53 0.85
C ASP A 17 -31.59 18.23 0.61
N PHE A 18 -30.26 18.32 0.64
CA PHE A 18 -29.38 17.15 0.66
C PHE A 18 -28.46 17.22 1.89
N THR A 19 -28.22 16.04 2.49
CA THR A 19 -27.28 15.92 3.61
C THR A 19 -25.95 15.41 3.10
N LEU A 20 -24.89 16.20 3.26
CA LEU A 20 -23.54 15.77 2.95
C LEU A 20 -22.94 15.04 4.15
N ASN A 21 -22.81 13.73 4.05
CA ASN A 21 -21.96 12.98 4.98
C ASN A 21 -20.51 13.30 4.65
N ALA A 22 -19.73 13.77 5.63
CA ALA A 22 -18.33 14.13 5.45
C ALA A 22 -17.43 12.93 5.04
N GLY A 23 -17.98 11.70 5.09
CA GLY A 23 -17.25 10.45 4.92
C GLY A 23 -16.39 10.15 6.15
N ALA A 24 -15.83 8.94 6.18
CA ALA A 24 -14.83 8.57 7.17
C ALA A 24 -13.45 9.10 6.77
N GLU A 25 -12.54 9.11 7.73
CA GLU A 25 -11.14 9.51 7.53
C GLU A 25 -10.18 8.38 7.91
N ILE A 26 -9.06 8.30 7.19
CA ILE A 26 -7.90 7.46 7.54
C ILE A 26 -6.70 8.38 7.75
N SER A 27 -6.02 8.25 8.89
CA SER A 27 -4.87 9.08 9.26
C SER A 27 -3.69 8.25 9.77
N GLY A 28 -2.49 8.78 9.57
CA GLY A 28 -1.23 8.18 9.98
C GLY A 28 -0.03 9.04 9.59
N HIS A 29 1.15 8.47 9.73
CA HIS A 29 2.43 9.08 9.39
C HIS A 29 3.24 8.19 8.45
N ILE A 30 4.08 8.82 7.64
CA ILE A 30 5.05 8.13 6.80
C ILE A 30 6.45 8.42 7.30
N TYR A 31 7.22 7.35 7.54
CA TYR A 31 8.61 7.44 7.99
C TYR A 31 9.56 6.77 7.00
N ASP A 32 10.77 7.31 6.86
CA ASP A 32 11.85 6.66 6.14
C ASP A 32 12.56 5.58 6.99
N GLU A 33 13.59 4.97 6.43
CA GLU A 33 14.32 3.86 7.04
C GLU A 33 15.12 4.27 8.28
N ASP A 34 15.43 5.56 8.38
CA ASP A 34 16.14 6.16 9.52
C ASP A 34 15.16 6.67 10.58
N GLY A 35 13.85 6.52 10.35
CA GLY A 35 12.78 6.98 11.23
C GLY A 35 12.43 8.46 11.06
N ASN A 36 12.91 9.12 10.00
CA ASN A 36 12.54 10.51 9.73
C ASN A 36 11.19 10.59 9.02
N ALA A 37 10.41 11.61 9.36
CA ALA A 37 9.14 11.88 8.70
C ALA A 37 9.33 12.22 7.21
N VAL A 38 8.50 11.64 6.34
CA VAL A 38 8.55 11.86 4.90
C VAL A 38 7.41 12.78 4.46
N SER A 39 7.77 13.99 4.04
CA SER A 39 6.82 15.01 3.57
C SER A 39 6.54 14.95 2.07
N GLY A 40 5.34 15.38 1.66
CA GLY A 40 4.97 15.58 0.26
C GLY A 40 4.72 14.32 -0.55
N ILE A 41 4.65 13.14 0.09
CA ILE A 41 4.39 11.88 -0.61
C ILE A 41 2.89 11.58 -0.66
N ALA A 42 2.45 10.95 -1.75
CA ALA A 42 1.07 10.55 -1.94
C ALA A 42 0.77 9.25 -1.19
N VAL A 43 -0.30 9.26 -0.39
CA VAL A 43 -0.85 8.11 0.32
C VAL A 43 -2.23 7.84 -0.24
N GLU A 44 -2.46 6.62 -0.69
CA GLU A 44 -3.69 6.17 -1.33
C GLU A 44 -4.40 5.13 -0.45
N ALA A 45 -5.73 5.15 -0.46
CA ALA A 45 -6.57 4.13 0.13
C ALA A 45 -7.53 3.59 -0.95
N TRP A 46 -7.59 2.26 -1.08
CA TRP A 46 -8.44 1.56 -2.06
C TRP A 46 -9.30 0.50 -1.36
N SER A 47 -10.57 0.40 -1.71
CA SER A 47 -11.47 -0.69 -1.28
C SER A 47 -11.89 -1.52 -2.50
N ASP A 48 -11.87 -2.85 -2.38
CA ASP A 48 -12.37 -3.73 -3.44
C ASP A 48 -13.90 -3.92 -3.33
N SER A 49 -14.43 -3.93 -2.10
CA SER A 49 -15.86 -4.07 -1.82
C SER A 49 -16.67 -2.86 -2.29
N ILE A 50 -16.07 -1.67 -2.21
CA ILE A 50 -16.58 -0.42 -2.75
C ILE A 50 -15.48 0.11 -3.66
N PRO A 51 -15.60 -0.01 -5.00
CA PRO A 51 -14.52 0.29 -5.95
C PRO A 51 -14.26 1.79 -6.06
N GLU A 52 -13.85 2.37 -4.95
CA GLU A 52 -13.56 3.76 -4.67
C GLU A 52 -12.12 3.85 -4.14
N TRP A 53 -11.49 4.98 -4.45
CA TRP A 53 -10.17 5.29 -3.97
C TRP A 53 -10.09 6.74 -3.57
N SER A 54 -9.17 7.05 -2.67
CA SER A 54 -8.89 8.41 -2.24
C SER A 54 -7.42 8.56 -1.91
N ILE A 55 -6.97 9.81 -1.93
CA ILE A 55 -5.56 10.15 -1.84
C ILE A 55 -5.36 11.36 -0.95
N ALA A 56 -4.27 11.35 -0.19
CA ALA A 56 -3.78 12.48 0.58
C ALA A 56 -2.28 12.65 0.35
N ARG A 57 -1.75 13.83 0.66
CA ARG A 57 -0.30 14.06 0.70
C ARG A 57 0.15 14.28 2.12
N THR A 58 1.32 13.75 2.47
CA THR A 58 1.92 14.02 3.76
C THR A 58 2.35 15.48 3.90
N ASP A 59 2.21 16.02 5.10
CA ASP A 59 2.70 17.35 5.47
C ASP A 59 4.19 17.32 5.88
N ASN A 60 4.71 18.46 6.38
CA ASN A 60 6.11 18.59 6.79
C ASN A 60 6.48 17.71 8.01
N SER A 61 5.50 17.22 8.77
CA SER A 61 5.68 16.25 9.84
C SER A 61 5.46 14.81 9.38
N GLY A 62 5.26 14.57 8.08
CA GLY A 62 4.99 13.25 7.53
C GLY A 62 3.56 12.75 7.81
N ALA A 63 2.71 13.56 8.44
CA ALA A 63 1.34 13.21 8.75
C ALA A 63 0.45 13.34 7.52
N TYR A 64 -0.52 12.44 7.37
CA TYR A 64 -1.53 12.49 6.31
C TYR A 64 -2.93 12.25 6.87
N THR A 65 -3.94 12.72 6.13
CA THR A 65 -5.35 12.41 6.41
C THR A 65 -6.09 12.28 5.09
N ILE A 66 -6.52 11.07 4.76
CA ILE A 66 -7.44 10.78 3.65
C ILE A 66 -8.85 10.99 4.18
N LYS A 67 -9.66 11.77 3.47
CA LYS A 67 -11.00 12.19 3.90
C LYS A 67 -12.05 11.81 2.87
N GLY A 68 -13.32 11.78 3.28
CA GLY A 68 -14.43 11.55 2.35
C GLY A 68 -14.62 10.09 1.96
N LEU A 69 -14.10 9.15 2.77
CA LEU A 69 -14.20 7.73 2.48
C LEU A 69 -15.63 7.22 2.73
N THR A 70 -16.15 6.42 1.79
CA THR A 70 -17.35 5.64 2.05
C THR A 70 -17.06 4.58 3.13
N GLN A 71 -18.03 4.25 3.97
CA GLN A 71 -17.85 3.25 5.01
C GLN A 71 -17.60 1.86 4.41
N ALA A 72 -16.43 1.29 4.67
CA ALA A 72 -16.04 -0.07 4.31
C ALA A 72 -15.03 -0.62 5.33
N ASP A 73 -14.86 -1.95 5.35
CA ASP A 73 -13.99 -2.67 6.28
C ASP A 73 -12.69 -3.19 5.62
N ASP A 74 -12.49 -2.90 4.33
CA ASP A 74 -11.46 -3.53 3.50
C ASP A 74 -10.49 -2.55 2.83
N TYR A 75 -10.38 -1.32 3.33
CA TYR A 75 -9.43 -0.37 2.75
C TYR A 75 -7.99 -0.88 2.85
N ILE A 76 -7.30 -0.87 1.73
CA ILE A 76 -5.86 -1.09 1.61
C ILE A 76 -5.18 0.25 1.44
N VAL A 77 -4.31 0.59 2.39
CA VAL A 77 -3.57 1.86 2.39
C VAL A 77 -2.15 1.62 1.90
N TYR A 78 -1.70 2.44 0.95
CA TYR A 78 -0.37 2.30 0.38
C TYR A 78 0.20 3.63 -0.12
N VAL A 79 1.50 3.63 -0.35
CA VAL A 79 2.25 4.76 -0.90
C VAL A 79 2.92 4.34 -2.19
N ASP A 80 2.73 5.11 -3.26
CA ASP A 80 3.55 5.01 -4.48
C ASP A 80 4.89 5.74 -4.28
N HIS A 81 5.93 5.02 -3.85
CA HIS A 81 7.25 5.62 -3.68
C HIS A 81 7.94 5.80 -5.04
N PRO A 82 8.29 7.03 -5.46
CA PRO A 82 8.70 7.34 -6.83
C PRO A 82 9.95 6.61 -7.31
N THR A 83 10.79 6.11 -6.41
CA THR A 83 12.09 5.48 -6.74
C THR A 83 12.29 4.07 -6.20
N LYS A 84 11.36 3.52 -5.39
CA LYS A 84 11.59 2.25 -4.66
C LYS A 84 10.57 1.17 -5.02
N SER A 85 9.28 1.46 -4.88
CA SER A 85 8.09 0.67 -5.27
C SER A 85 6.91 1.09 -4.37
N TYR A 86 5.74 0.46 -4.53
CA TYR A 86 4.64 0.61 -3.59
C TYR A 86 4.99 0.05 -2.21
N PHE A 87 4.62 0.78 -1.14
CA PHE A 87 4.67 0.32 0.25
C PHE A 87 3.27 0.28 0.83
N TYR A 88 2.89 -0.84 1.44
CA TYR A 88 1.56 -1.06 1.97
C TYR A 88 1.55 -0.96 3.50
N TYR A 89 0.45 -0.50 4.09
CA TYR A 89 0.19 -0.65 5.51
C TYR A 89 0.10 -2.14 5.86
N SER A 90 1.21 -2.68 6.36
CA SER A 90 1.43 -4.10 6.62
C SER A 90 2.68 -4.27 7.47
N THR A 91 2.81 -5.45 8.07
CA THR A 91 3.99 -5.82 8.86
C THR A 91 5.26 -5.94 8.02
N ASP A 92 5.13 -6.21 6.72
CA ASP A 92 6.24 -6.45 5.81
C ASP A 92 6.29 -5.52 4.58
N GLY A 93 5.44 -4.49 4.55
CA GLY A 93 5.32 -3.51 3.46
C GLY A 93 4.74 -4.03 2.15
N THR A 94 4.27 -5.29 2.06
CA THR A 94 3.82 -5.91 0.81
C THR A 94 2.31 -5.92 0.63
N LYS A 95 1.87 -6.00 -0.64
CA LYS A 95 0.43 -6.09 -0.97
C LYS A 95 -0.22 -7.37 -0.43
N SER A 96 0.48 -8.50 -0.46
CA SER A 96 -0.08 -9.79 -0.04
C SER A 96 -0.44 -9.84 1.43
N ASN A 97 0.29 -9.08 2.26
CA ASN A 97 0.09 -9.01 3.71
C ASN A 97 -0.46 -7.63 4.14
N ALA A 98 -1.03 -6.88 3.20
CA ALA A 98 -1.70 -5.60 3.48
C ALA A 98 -2.80 -5.78 4.52
N SER A 99 -2.69 -5.04 5.61
CA SER A 99 -3.71 -5.00 6.66
C SER A 99 -4.89 -4.18 6.17
N LYS A 100 -6.09 -4.73 6.30
CA LYS A 100 -7.33 -4.03 5.99
C LYS A 100 -7.62 -3.00 7.07
N VAL A 101 -8.00 -1.80 6.64
CA VAL A 101 -8.40 -0.69 7.51
C VAL A 101 -9.92 -0.59 7.51
N ASP A 102 -10.52 -0.72 8.69
CA ASP A 102 -11.96 -0.64 8.88
C ASP A 102 -12.40 0.77 9.29
N VAL A 103 -13.27 1.36 8.48
CA VAL A 103 -13.88 2.68 8.73
C VAL A 103 -15.42 2.61 8.82
N THR A 104 -15.98 1.40 8.97
CA THR A 104 -17.45 1.21 9.09
C THR A 104 -18.04 1.92 10.30
N ASN A 105 -17.28 2.00 11.39
CA ASN A 105 -17.70 2.61 12.66
C ASN A 105 -17.12 4.01 12.90
N GLY A 106 -16.50 4.63 11.90
CA GLY A 106 -15.91 5.97 12.00
C GLY A 106 -14.50 6.05 11.44
N ASN A 107 -13.72 7.01 11.93
CA ASN A 107 -12.37 7.27 11.44
C ASN A 107 -11.37 6.23 11.95
N ALA A 108 -10.33 5.95 11.15
CA ALA A 108 -9.17 5.18 11.53
C ALA A 108 -7.93 6.08 11.70
N SER A 109 -7.15 5.82 12.73
CA SER A 109 -5.88 6.48 13.04
C SER A 109 -4.75 5.48 13.17
N ASP A 110 -3.52 5.98 13.33
CA ASP A 110 -2.32 5.18 13.58
C ASP A 110 -2.00 4.18 12.46
N ILE A 111 -2.39 4.55 11.23
CA ILE A 111 -2.10 3.80 10.01
C ILE A 111 -0.73 4.23 9.49
N ASP A 112 0.31 3.94 10.25
CA ASP A 112 1.66 4.39 9.92
C ASP A 112 2.34 3.45 8.92
N ILE A 113 3.01 4.02 7.91
CA ILE A 113 3.83 3.26 6.94
C ILE A 113 5.28 3.66 7.11
N HIS A 114 6.13 2.65 7.30
CA HIS A 114 7.57 2.82 7.41
C HIS A 114 8.23 2.30 6.15
N PHE A 115 9.03 3.12 5.49
CA PHE A 115 9.91 2.64 4.44
C PHE A 115 11.07 1.87 5.05
N PHE A 116 11.43 0.80 4.38
CA PHE A 116 12.61 0.02 4.71
C PHE A 116 13.29 -0.35 3.39
N THR A 117 14.61 -0.55 3.42
CA THR A 117 15.32 -1.11 2.27
C THR A 117 14.77 -2.51 2.05
N ILE A 118 14.02 -2.67 0.96
CA ILE A 118 13.67 -3.99 0.45
C ILE A 118 14.98 -4.68 0.05
N GLN A 119 15.33 -5.76 0.76
CA GLN A 119 16.46 -6.56 0.32
C GLN A 119 16.15 -7.18 -1.03
N SER A 120 17.19 -7.37 -1.84
CA SER A 120 17.04 -7.94 -3.17
C SER A 120 17.93 -9.15 -3.34
N ILE A 121 17.40 -10.21 -3.95
CA ILE A 121 18.22 -11.29 -4.48
C ILE A 121 18.65 -10.90 -5.89
N THR A 122 19.96 -10.83 -6.11
CA THR A 122 20.56 -10.63 -7.43
C THR A 122 21.33 -11.86 -7.85
N GLY A 123 21.27 -12.20 -9.13
CA GLY A 123 22.07 -13.27 -9.71
C GLY A 123 22.08 -13.19 -11.23
N SER A 124 22.64 -14.22 -11.87
CA SER A 124 22.59 -14.40 -13.32
C SER A 124 22.16 -15.82 -13.67
N VAL A 125 21.46 -15.96 -14.78
CA VAL A 125 21.10 -17.25 -15.37
C VAL A 125 21.91 -17.42 -16.65
N ILE A 126 22.67 -18.52 -16.71
CA ILE A 126 23.49 -18.92 -17.85
C ILE A 126 23.15 -20.36 -18.26
N ASP A 127 23.43 -20.72 -19.51
CA ASP A 127 23.39 -22.11 -19.97
C ASP A 127 24.70 -22.86 -19.64
N GLU A 128 24.74 -24.14 -20.02
CA GLU A 128 25.91 -25.02 -19.82
C GLU A 128 27.19 -24.53 -20.53
N ASN A 129 27.06 -23.67 -21.55
CA ASN A 129 28.16 -23.08 -22.30
C ASN A 129 28.56 -21.69 -21.76
N GLY A 130 27.94 -21.24 -20.66
CA GLY A 130 28.17 -19.93 -20.05
C GLY A 130 27.47 -18.77 -20.76
N LYS A 131 26.57 -19.03 -21.71
CA LYS A 131 25.81 -17.98 -22.39
C LYS A 131 24.66 -17.51 -21.49
N ALA A 132 24.53 -16.19 -21.35
CA ALA A 132 23.47 -15.58 -20.58
C ALA A 132 22.07 -15.85 -21.16
N LEU A 133 21.13 -16.21 -20.29
CA LEU A 133 19.75 -16.54 -20.65
C LEU A 133 18.81 -15.40 -20.21
N SER A 134 18.16 -14.78 -21.19
CA SER A 134 17.24 -13.67 -20.99
C SER A 134 15.78 -14.12 -20.96
N ASN A 135 14.89 -13.30 -20.36
CA ASN A 135 13.45 -13.54 -20.26
C ASN A 135 13.09 -14.85 -19.52
N ILE A 136 13.97 -15.34 -18.64
CA ILE A 136 13.70 -16.45 -17.74
C ILE A 136 13.06 -15.91 -16.46
N TRP A 137 11.94 -16.51 -16.04
CA TRP A 137 11.31 -16.16 -14.76
C TRP A 137 12.05 -16.84 -13.62
N VAL A 138 12.62 -16.04 -12.72
CA VAL A 138 13.27 -16.51 -11.49
C VAL A 138 12.34 -16.18 -10.33
N TYR A 139 12.03 -17.17 -9.51
CA TYR A 139 11.13 -17.03 -8.37
C TYR A 139 11.83 -17.43 -7.07
N ALA A 140 11.65 -16.62 -6.03
CA ALA A 140 12.10 -16.90 -4.68
C ALA A 140 10.89 -17.01 -3.75
N TRP A 141 10.90 -18.00 -2.86
CA TRP A 141 9.83 -18.31 -1.92
C TRP A 141 10.39 -18.53 -0.53
N SER A 142 9.69 -18.05 0.49
CA SER A 142 9.95 -18.28 1.91
C SER A 142 8.82 -19.10 2.50
N ASP A 143 9.12 -20.33 2.92
CA ASP A 143 8.15 -21.19 3.62
C ASP A 143 7.78 -20.63 5.00
N THR A 144 8.72 -19.96 5.66
CA THR A 144 8.51 -19.38 7.00
C THR A 144 7.58 -18.18 6.95
N GLU A 145 7.77 -17.30 5.97
CA GLU A 145 6.98 -16.07 5.82
C GLU A 145 5.73 -16.27 4.94
N GLN A 146 5.55 -17.47 4.38
CA GLN A 146 4.48 -17.81 3.41
C GLN A 146 4.38 -16.79 2.27
N SER A 147 5.53 -16.30 1.81
CA SER A 147 5.62 -15.21 0.84
C SER A 147 6.73 -15.44 -0.17
N GLY A 148 6.61 -14.84 -1.35
CA GLY A 148 7.61 -14.97 -2.41
C GLY A 148 7.43 -13.93 -3.51
N ASN A 149 8.51 -13.71 -4.26
CA ASN A 149 8.53 -12.78 -5.37
C ASN A 149 9.42 -13.29 -6.51
N GLY A 150 9.23 -12.77 -7.72
CA GLY A 150 10.00 -13.17 -8.89
C GLY A 150 10.33 -12.02 -9.83
N ALA A 151 11.33 -12.26 -10.67
CA ALA A 151 11.77 -11.30 -11.69
C ALA A 151 12.23 -12.04 -12.95
N LYS A 152 12.12 -11.36 -14.09
CA LYS A 152 12.69 -11.84 -15.35
C LYS A 152 14.16 -11.50 -15.46
N THR A 153 14.94 -12.40 -16.03
CA THR A 153 16.32 -12.11 -16.42
C THR A 153 16.36 -11.09 -17.57
N LYS A 154 17.33 -10.19 -17.51
CA LYS A 154 17.67 -9.20 -18.54
C LYS A 154 18.40 -9.85 -19.72
N PRO A 155 18.65 -9.12 -20.83
CA PRO A 155 19.44 -9.62 -21.96
C PRO A 155 20.83 -10.16 -21.61
N ASP A 156 21.45 -9.63 -20.56
CA ASP A 156 22.74 -10.09 -20.02
C ASP A 156 22.62 -11.25 -19.01
N GLY A 157 21.41 -11.84 -18.89
CA GLY A 157 21.10 -12.93 -17.97
C GLY A 157 20.97 -12.52 -16.51
N SER A 158 21.25 -11.26 -16.16
CA SER A 158 21.12 -10.80 -14.77
C SER A 158 19.66 -10.66 -14.34
N PHE A 159 19.36 -10.95 -13.09
CA PHE A 159 18.06 -10.71 -12.49
C PHE A 159 18.20 -10.01 -11.14
N LYS A 160 17.15 -9.31 -10.72
CA LYS A 160 17.02 -8.70 -9.40
C LYS A 160 15.58 -8.90 -8.91
N ILE A 161 15.40 -9.78 -7.92
CA ILE A 161 14.14 -9.95 -7.21
C ILE A 161 14.12 -8.94 -6.07
N LEU A 162 13.11 -8.06 -6.06
CA LEU A 162 12.89 -7.07 -5.01
C LEU A 162 11.88 -7.59 -3.97
N GLY A 163 11.72 -6.88 -2.85
CA GLY A 163 10.61 -7.11 -1.92
C GLY A 163 10.69 -8.44 -1.17
N LEU A 164 11.90 -8.86 -0.80
CA LEU A 164 12.07 -10.00 0.10
C LEU A 164 12.21 -9.46 1.52
N THR A 165 11.21 -9.74 2.33
CA THR A 165 11.05 -9.25 3.71
C THR A 165 12.30 -9.52 4.54
N ARG A 166 12.71 -8.54 5.34
CA ARG A 166 13.72 -8.73 6.39
C ARG A 166 13.09 -9.53 7.53
N LEU A 167 13.79 -10.54 8.06
CA LEU A 167 13.48 -11.13 9.36
C LEU A 167 13.36 -10.01 10.42
N MET A 168 12.13 -9.65 10.80
CA MET A 168 11.89 -9.04 12.10
C MET A 168 12.04 -10.20 13.07
N ALA A 169 13.16 -10.25 13.80
CA ALA A 169 13.33 -11.25 14.84
C ALA A 169 12.14 -11.12 15.79
N HIS A 170 11.26 -12.13 15.82
CA HIS A 170 10.26 -12.25 16.86
C HIS A 170 10.99 -12.11 18.19
N HIS A 171 10.64 -11.08 18.95
CA HIS A 171 11.10 -10.92 20.31
C HIS A 171 10.55 -12.14 21.07
N ASN A 172 11.38 -13.17 21.20
CA ASN A 172 11.07 -14.34 21.98
C ASN A 172 11.16 -13.91 23.44
N THR A 173 10.10 -13.33 23.98
CA THR A 173 9.91 -13.24 25.43
C THR A 173 9.42 -14.59 25.91
N ASP A 174 10.35 -15.55 25.97
CA ASP A 174 10.23 -16.63 26.94
C ASP A 174 10.56 -16.02 28.30
N LEU A 175 9.51 -15.79 29.09
CA LEU A 175 9.62 -15.47 30.51
C LEU A 175 10.24 -16.67 31.25
N GLN A 176 11.28 -16.40 32.04
CA GLN A 176 11.76 -17.25 33.12
C GLN A 176 10.76 -17.31 34.28
#